data_AF-A0A0E2BHM1-F1
#
_entry.id   AF-A0A0E2BHM1-F1
#
_cell.length_a   1.000
_cell.length_b   1.000
_cell.length_c   1.000
_cell.angle_alpha   90.00
_cell.angle_beta   90.00
_cell.angle_gamma   90.00
#
_symmetry.space_group_name_H-M   'P 1'
#
loop_
_entity.id
_entity.type
_entity.pdbx_description
1 polymer ?
#
loop_
_entity_poly.entity_id
_entity_poly.type
_entity_poly.pdbx_seq_one_letter_code
_entity_poly.pdbx_strand_id
1 'polypeptide(L)'
;MNYNQTKRLILCVFFCFFYKLDAEDYSKLNEALQNPTQVRVLHLNGKKLTALPKEIGKLQNLKDLYLGGNPSLIGQKEKIQKLLPNVRINFD
;
A
#
# COMPACT_ATOMS: atom_id res chain seq x y z
N MET A 1 11.01 21.64 -13.55
CA MET A 1 10.15 20.87 -14.46
C MET A 1 9.72 19.60 -13.72
N ASN A 2 8.48 19.57 -13.22
CA ASN A 2 7.98 18.46 -12.39
C ASN A 2 7.58 17.31 -13.33
N TYR A 3 8.20 16.14 -13.15
CA TYR A 3 8.06 14.91 -13.94
C TYR A 3 6.59 14.51 -14.25
N ASN A 4 5.64 15.03 -13.47
CA ASN A 4 4.22 14.71 -13.50
C ASN A 4 3.37 15.49 -14.54
N GLN A 5 3.87 16.57 -15.16
CA GLN A 5 3.07 17.36 -16.12
C GLN A 5 3.17 16.82 -17.57
N THR A 6 4.33 16.32 -17.99
CA THR A 6 4.58 15.90 -19.39
C THR A 6 3.88 14.58 -19.75
N LYS A 7 3.49 13.77 -18.75
CA LYS A 7 2.74 12.51 -18.98
C LYS A 7 1.25 12.74 -19.30
N ARG A 8 0.69 13.91 -18.98
CA ARG A 8 -0.76 14.18 -19.03
C ARG A 8 -1.33 14.28 -20.46
N LEU A 9 -0.51 14.64 -21.45
CA LEU A 9 -0.97 14.87 -22.82
C LEU A 9 -0.91 13.61 -23.72
N ILE A 10 -0.01 12.67 -23.42
CA ILE A 10 0.14 11.41 -24.18
C ILE A 10 -0.86 10.34 -23.69
N LEU A 11 -1.41 10.53 -22.48
CA LEU A 11 -2.26 9.57 -21.76
C LEU A 11 -3.65 9.36 -22.37
N CYS A 12 -4.21 10.34 -23.08
CA CYS A 12 -5.61 10.28 -23.55
C CYS A 12 -5.86 9.32 -24.72
N VAL A 13 -4.82 8.93 -25.47
CA VAL A 13 -4.96 7.99 -26.62
C VAL A 13 -4.59 6.55 -26.24
N PHE A 14 -3.84 6.37 -25.15
CA PHE A 14 -3.60 5.07 -24.50
C PHE A 14 -4.79 4.57 -23.65
N PHE A 15 -5.90 5.31 -23.65
CA PHE A 15 -7.00 5.23 -22.70
C PHE A 15 -7.92 4.01 -22.87
N CYS A 16 -7.75 3.16 -23.89
CA CYS A 16 -8.71 2.06 -24.18
C CYS A 16 -8.13 0.65 -24.35
N PHE A 17 -6.81 0.43 -24.42
CA PHE A 17 -6.25 -0.92 -24.71
C PHE A 17 -5.29 -1.49 -23.66
N PHE A 18 -4.89 -0.73 -22.65
CA PHE A 18 -4.10 -1.27 -21.51
C PHE A 18 -5.03 -1.49 -20.32
N TYR A 19 -5.82 -2.53 -20.45
CA TYR A 19 -6.64 -3.10 -19.40
C TYR A 19 -5.78 -3.31 -18.12
N LYS A 20 -6.14 -2.60 -17.04
CA LYS A 20 -5.97 -3.05 -15.65
C LYS A 20 -4.50 -3.24 -15.19
N LEU A 21 -3.77 -2.13 -15.03
CA LEU A 21 -2.41 -2.12 -14.48
C LEU A 21 -2.24 -1.12 -13.31
N ASP A 22 -3.29 -0.85 -12.52
CA ASP A 22 -3.30 0.24 -11.52
C ASP A 22 -3.29 -0.22 -10.05
N ALA A 23 -2.55 -1.28 -9.74
CA ALA A 23 -2.05 -1.45 -8.37
C ALA A 23 -0.54 -1.44 -8.48
N GLU A 24 0.07 -0.26 -8.35
CA GLU A 24 1.50 -0.18 -8.08
C GLU A 24 1.73 -1.04 -6.82
N ASP A 25 2.45 -2.15 -6.99
CA ASP A 25 2.77 -3.08 -5.91
C ASP A 25 3.77 -2.39 -4.99
N TYR A 26 3.28 -1.83 -3.88
CA TYR A 26 4.14 -1.20 -2.90
C TYR A 26 4.73 -2.27 -1.98
N SER A 27 6.04 -2.46 -2.06
CA SER A 27 6.80 -3.35 -1.16
C SER A 27 7.56 -2.62 -0.05
N LYS A 28 7.51 -1.28 -0.07
CA LYS A 28 8.14 -0.41 0.93
C LYS A 28 7.15 0.63 1.43
N LEU A 29 7.05 0.74 2.76
CA LEU A 29 6.12 1.65 3.42
C LEU A 29 6.42 3.13 3.13
N ASN A 30 7.69 3.52 3.01
CA ASN A 30 8.07 4.92 2.73
C ASN A 30 7.58 5.39 1.34
N GLU A 31 7.63 4.52 0.33
CA GLU A 31 7.13 4.80 -1.01
C GLU A 31 5.59 4.86 -1.00
N ALA A 32 4.94 3.93 -0.29
CA ALA A 32 3.48 3.95 -0.13
C ALA A 32 2.98 5.26 0.51
N LEU A 33 3.71 5.78 1.50
CA LEU A 33 3.38 7.03 2.17
C LEU A 33 3.59 8.29 1.30
N GLN A 34 4.31 8.20 0.17
CA GLN A 34 4.44 9.31 -0.78
C GLN A 34 3.19 9.47 -1.66
N ASN A 35 2.45 8.38 -1.92
CA ASN A 35 1.24 8.39 -2.74
C ASN A 35 0.04 7.74 -2.02
N PRO A 36 -0.35 8.24 -0.83
CA PRO A 36 -1.27 7.54 0.08
C PRO A 36 -2.67 7.29 -0.48
N THR A 37 -3.09 8.05 -1.49
CA THR A 37 -4.38 7.90 -2.17
C THR A 37 -4.35 6.89 -3.33
N GLN A 38 -3.18 6.45 -3.78
CA GLN A 38 -3.06 5.49 -4.89
C GLN A 38 -2.86 4.05 -4.40
N VAL A 39 -2.34 3.87 -3.17
CA VAL A 39 -2.05 2.56 -2.60
C VAL A 39 -3.34 1.81 -2.29
N ARG A 40 -3.52 0.65 -2.93
CA ARG A 40 -4.63 -0.29 -2.65
C ARG A 40 -4.16 -1.59 -2.02
N VAL A 41 -2.95 -2.01 -2.33
CA VAL A 41 -2.32 -3.23 -1.81
C VAL A 41 -0.91 -2.87 -1.33
N LEU A 42 -0.53 -3.37 -0.16
CA LEU A 42 0.79 -3.13 0.44
C LEU A 42 1.38 -4.45 0.94
N HIS A 43 2.57 -4.79 0.42
CA HIS A 43 3.31 -6.00 0.79
C HIS A 43 4.49 -5.67 1.71
N LEU A 44 4.43 -6.09 2.97
CA LEU A 44 5.51 -5.91 3.95
C LEU A 44 6.03 -7.25 4.50
N ASN A 45 5.86 -8.32 3.74
CA ASN A 45 6.24 -9.67 4.15
C ASN A 45 7.74 -9.79 4.43
N GLY A 46 8.10 -10.54 5.47
CA GLY A 46 9.49 -10.93 5.76
C GLY A 46 10.43 -9.77 6.11
N LYS A 47 9.91 -8.61 6.49
CA LYS A 47 10.70 -7.40 6.78
C LYS A 47 11.18 -7.31 8.23
N LYS A 48 10.98 -8.35 9.05
CA LYS A 48 11.33 -8.38 10.49
C LYS A 48 10.75 -7.19 11.26
N LEU A 49 9.55 -6.74 10.88
CA LEU A 49 8.88 -5.62 11.52
C LEU A 49 8.49 -5.99 12.96
N THR A 50 8.79 -5.08 13.88
CA THR A 50 8.40 -5.19 15.29
C THR A 50 7.17 -4.33 15.63
N ALA A 51 6.88 -3.34 14.81
CA ALA A 51 5.68 -2.51 14.90
C ALA A 51 5.34 -1.93 13.51
N LEU A 52 4.09 -1.48 13.36
CA LEU A 52 3.68 -0.61 12.25
C LEU A 52 3.57 0.83 12.75
N PRO A 53 4.07 1.82 12.01
CA PRO A 53 3.97 3.21 12.39
C PRO A 53 2.52 3.71 12.21
N LYS A 54 2.07 4.66 13.02
CA LYS A 54 0.68 5.16 12.99
C LYS A 54 0.32 5.79 11.65
N GLU A 55 1.32 6.28 10.93
CA GLU A 55 1.25 6.88 9.60
C GLU A 55 0.66 5.93 8.55
N ILE A 56 0.68 4.61 8.77
CA ILE A 56 0.01 3.64 7.87
C ILE A 56 -1.50 3.93 7.74
N GLY A 57 -2.11 4.57 8.74
CA GLY A 57 -3.50 5.05 8.67
C GLY A 57 -3.74 6.17 7.65
N LYS A 58 -2.68 6.78 7.09
CA LYS A 58 -2.79 7.74 5.98
C LYS A 58 -3.16 7.07 4.65
N LEU A 59 -2.98 5.76 4.52
CA LEU A 59 -3.26 5.00 3.30
C LEU A 59 -4.77 4.74 3.16
N GLN A 60 -5.54 5.81 2.91
CA GLN A 60 -7.01 5.81 2.96
C GLN A 60 -7.68 4.82 2.00
N ASN A 61 -7.00 4.48 0.91
CA ASN A 61 -7.51 3.56 -0.12
C ASN A 61 -6.93 2.15 -0.01
N LEU A 62 -6.12 1.88 1.03
CA LEU A 62 -5.55 0.55 1.27
C LEU A 62 -6.68 -0.44 1.55
N LYS A 63 -6.64 -1.57 0.87
CA LYS A 63 -7.61 -2.66 0.99
C LYS A 63 -6.98 -3.92 1.53
N ASP A 64 -5.76 -4.23 1.10
CA ASP A 64 -5.06 -5.45 1.44
C ASP A 64 -3.65 -5.12 1.97
N LEU A 65 -3.31 -5.65 3.14
CA LEU A 65 -2.01 -5.49 3.80
C LEU A 65 -1.44 -6.87 4.12
N TYR A 66 -0.32 -7.22 3.50
CA TYR A 66 0.37 -8.49 3.73
C TYR A 66 1.55 -8.29 4.70
N LEU A 67 1.54 -9.02 5.82
CA LEU A 67 2.50 -8.96 6.92
C LEU A 67 3.12 -10.34 7.24
N GLY A 68 2.95 -11.33 6.37
CA GLY A 68 3.53 -12.68 6.52
C GLY A 68 5.03 -12.65 6.80
N GLY A 69 5.52 -13.56 7.63
CA GLY A 69 6.94 -13.58 8.02
C GLY A 69 7.40 -12.40 8.91
N ASN A 70 6.48 -11.72 9.60
CA ASN A 70 6.79 -10.76 10.67
C ASN A 70 6.27 -11.29 12.04
N PRO A 71 6.96 -12.25 12.68
CA PRO A 71 6.44 -12.96 13.85
C PRO A 71 6.12 -12.04 15.03
N SER A 72 6.87 -10.95 15.21
CA SER A 72 6.64 -9.96 16.27
C SER A 72 5.33 -9.16 16.12
N LEU A 73 4.71 -9.17 14.93
CA LEU A 73 3.44 -8.49 14.67
C LEU A 73 2.22 -9.39 14.93
N ILE A 74 2.38 -10.72 15.01
CA ILE A 74 1.28 -11.67 15.18
C ILE A 74 0.49 -11.35 16.45
N GLY A 75 1.18 -11.13 17.57
CA GLY A 75 0.57 -10.74 18.85
C GLY A 75 -0.03 -9.33 18.86
N GLN A 76 0.19 -8.53 17.81
CA GLN A 76 -0.34 -7.17 17.68
C GLN A 76 -1.53 -7.09 16.71
N LYS A 77 -2.01 -8.23 16.19
CA LYS A 77 -3.08 -8.29 15.18
C LYS A 77 -4.30 -7.44 15.55
N GLU A 78 -4.81 -7.53 16.78
CA GLU A 78 -5.97 -6.74 17.21
C GLU A 78 -5.72 -5.23 17.19
N LYS A 79 -4.52 -4.81 17.62
CA LYS A 79 -4.12 -3.39 17.60
C LYS A 79 -3.99 -2.88 16.17
N ILE A 80 -3.42 -3.70 15.27
CA ILE A 80 -3.28 -3.35 13.86
C ILE A 80 -4.67 -3.29 13.19
N GLN A 81 -5.57 -4.23 13.49
CA GLN A 81 -6.94 -4.20 12.98
C GLN A 81 -7.71 -2.97 13.48
N LYS A 82 -7.53 -2.56 14.74
CA LYS A 82 -8.12 -1.31 15.27
C LYS A 82 -7.57 -0.07 14.57
N LEU A 83 -6.29 -0.07 14.21
CA LEU A 83 -5.66 1.02 13.46
C LEU A 83 -6.17 1.10 12.00
N LEU A 84 -6.48 -0.05 11.41
CA LEU A 84 -6.87 -0.21 10.01
C LEU A 84 -8.19 -1.02 9.91
N PRO A 85 -9.32 -0.49 10.42
CA PRO A 85 -10.53 -1.28 10.62
C PRO A 85 -11.14 -1.85 9.33
N ASN A 86 -10.89 -1.21 8.19
CA ASN A 86 -11.45 -1.59 6.88
C ASN A 86 -10.45 -2.32 5.96
N VAL A 87 -9.27 -2.64 6.46
CA VAL A 87 -8.20 -3.28 5.69
C VAL A 87 -8.19 -4.77 6.00
N ARG A 88 -8.05 -5.59 4.95
CA ARG A 88 -7.79 -7.03 5.08
C ARG A 88 -6.32 -7.22 5.40
N ILE A 89 -6.03 -7.74 6.58
CA ILE A 89 -4.67 -7.96 7.07
C ILE A 89 -4.36 -9.45 6.98
N ASN A 90 -3.32 -9.79 6.21
CA ASN A 90 -2.86 -11.17 6.05
C ASN A 90 -1.51 -11.38 6.79
N PHE A 91 -1.41 -12.45 7.58
CA PHE A 91 -0.20 -12.86 8.30
C PHE A 91 0.37 -14.20 7.81
N ASP A 92 -0.28 -14.83 6.83
CA ASP A 92 0.14 -16.08 6.20
C ASP A 92 1.37 -15.86 5.30
#